data_AF-J0LG06-F1
#
_entry.id   AF-J0LG06-F1
#
_cell.length_a   1.000
_cell.length_b   1.000
_cell.length_c   1.000
_cell.angle_alpha   90.00
_cell.angle_beta   90.00
_cell.angle_gamma   90.00
#
_symmetry.space_group_name_H-M   'P 1'
#
loop_
_entity.id
_entity.type
_entity.pdbx_description
1 polymer ?
#
loop_
_entity_poly.entity_id
_entity_poly.type
_entity_poly.pdbx_seq_one_letter_code
_entity_poly.pdbx_strand_id
1 'polypeptide(L)'
;MGRLPLVPGMPVILTQNYDVEGGIVNGSRGILKKIRYSVDAHGQRRLISCIIKIPHASGADFQGLGPKMFPVLQETSNIVVTHK
;
A
#
# COMPACT_ATOMS: atom_id res chain seq x y z
N MET A 1 -9.86 16.04 8.38
CA MET A 1 -8.86 14.98 8.12
C MET A 1 -8.36 15.14 6.69
N GLY A 2 -7.04 15.29 6.50
CA GLY A 2 -6.45 15.53 5.18
C GLY A 2 -6.40 14.27 4.33
N ARG A 3 -6.56 14.41 3.01
CA ARG A 3 -6.27 13.33 2.06
C ARG A 3 -4.77 13.32 1.78
N LEU A 4 -4.12 12.17 1.90
CA LEU A 4 -2.70 12.04 1.54
C LEU A 4 -2.58 11.97 0.00
N PRO A 5 -1.95 12.93 -0.68
CA PRO A 5 -1.67 12.80 -2.09
C PRO A 5 -0.66 11.67 -2.31
N LEU A 6 -1.01 10.71 -3.17
CA LEU A 6 -0.12 9.63 -3.56
C LEU A 6 0.34 9.86 -5.00
N VAL A 7 1.64 9.87 -5.24
CA VAL A 7 2.25 10.06 -6.57
C VAL A 7 3.27 8.96 -6.82
N PRO A 8 3.31 8.33 -8.00
CA PRO A 8 4.39 7.40 -8.34
C PRO A 8 5.77 8.02 -8.11
N GLY A 9 6.68 7.26 -7.48
CA GLY A 9 7.99 7.72 -7.02
C GLY A 9 8.03 8.14 -5.56
N MET A 10 6.87 8.37 -4.92
CA MET A 10 6.81 8.79 -3.53
C MET A 10 7.28 7.68 -2.57
N PRO A 11 8.13 8.00 -1.58
CA PRO A 11 8.40 7.12 -0.45
C PRO A 11 7.15 6.88 0.38
N VAL A 12 6.90 5.63 0.73
CA VAL A 12 5.75 5.22 1.54
C VAL A 12 6.18 4.24 2.63
N ILE A 13 5.40 4.21 3.71
CA ILE A 13 5.55 3.25 4.82
C ILE A 13 4.27 2.42 4.87
N LEU A 14 4.40 1.10 4.95
CA LEU A 14 3.28 0.20 5.22
C LEU A 14 2.94 0.23 6.70
N THR A 15 1.65 0.34 7.02
CA THR A 15 1.15 0.40 8.40
C THR A 15 0.53 -0.91 8.88
N GLN A 16 0.57 -1.94 8.05
CA GLN A 16 -0.02 -3.25 8.32
C GLN A 16 0.94 -4.35 7.89
N ASN A 17 0.85 -5.49 8.57
CA ASN A 17 1.55 -6.70 8.17
C ASN A 17 0.83 -7.29 6.97
N TYR A 18 1.56 -7.48 5.87
CA TYR A 18 1.01 -8.02 4.63
C TYR A 18 1.53 -9.43 4.35
N ASP A 19 2.85 -9.63 4.52
CA ASP A 19 3.52 -10.92 4.36
C ASP A 19 4.69 -10.98 5.35
N VAL A 20 4.45 -11.55 6.52
CA VAL A 20 5.44 -11.57 7.61
C VAL A 20 6.63 -12.46 7.25
N GLU A 21 6.39 -13.62 6.63
CA GLU A 21 7.45 -14.54 6.20
C GLU A 21 8.30 -13.92 5.08
N GLY A 22 7.68 -13.15 4.19
CA GLY A 22 8.36 -12.38 3.15
C GLY A 22 8.95 -11.04 3.59
N GLY A 23 8.88 -10.68 4.89
CA GLY A 23 9.45 -9.44 5.43
C GLY A 23 8.68 -8.16 5.09
N ILE A 24 7.40 -8.28 4.71
CA ILE A 24 6.48 -7.17 4.46
C ILE A 24 5.62 -6.95 5.70
N VAL A 25 6.17 -6.19 6.63
CA VAL A 25 5.59 -5.92 7.95
C VAL A 25 5.24 -4.44 8.11
N ASN A 26 4.52 -4.10 9.17
CA ASN A 26 4.34 -2.71 9.57
C ASN A 26 5.71 -2.03 9.75
N GLY A 27 5.86 -0.85 9.16
CA GLY A 27 7.12 -0.12 9.10
C GLY A 27 7.94 -0.37 7.83
N SER A 28 7.56 -1.36 7.01
CA SER A 28 8.25 -1.61 5.73
C SER A 28 8.20 -0.38 4.83
N ARG A 29 9.38 0.03 4.36
CA ARG A 29 9.58 1.21 3.52
C ARG A 29 9.63 0.82 2.05
N GLY A 30 8.93 1.57 1.21
CA GLY A 30 8.91 1.30 -0.22
C GLY A 30 8.73 2.55 -1.07
N ILE A 31 8.77 2.34 -2.38
CA ILE A 31 8.52 3.37 -3.38
C ILE A 31 7.21 3.04 -4.10
N LEU A 32 6.27 3.97 -4.08
CA LEU A 32 5.02 3.84 -4.82
C LEU A 32 5.30 3.79 -6.32
N LYS A 33 4.79 2.78 -7.04
CA LYS A 33 5.04 2.60 -8.49
C LYS A 33 3.81 2.77 -9.34
N LYS A 34 2.67 2.26 -8.91
CA LYS A 34 1.41 2.38 -9.64
C LYS A 34 0.25 2.58 -8.68
N ILE A 35 -0.76 3.30 -9.13
CA ILE A 35 -1.96 3.58 -8.37
C ILE A 35 -3.16 3.16 -9.21
N ARG A 36 -4.13 2.48 -8.60
CA ARG A 36 -5.41 2.17 -9.20
C ARG A 36 -6.51 2.87 -8.41
N TYR A 37 -7.36 3.60 -9.14
CA TYR A 37 -8.52 4.26 -8.59
C TYR A 37 -9.81 3.63 -9.13
N SER A 38 -10.85 3.61 -8.31
CA SER A 38 -12.24 3.59 -8.78
C SER A 38 -12.77 5.02 -8.81
N VAL A 39 -13.79 5.26 -9.64
CA VAL A 39 -14.52 6.53 -9.68
C VAL A 39 -15.92 6.24 -9.15
N ASP A 40 -16.36 6.98 -8.15
CA ASP A 40 -17.71 6.83 -7.61
C ASP A 40 -18.77 7.60 -8.43
N ALA A 41 -20.04 7.46 -8.04
CA ALA A 41 -21.18 8.12 -8.69
C ALA A 41 -21.09 9.66 -8.68
N HIS A 42 -20.24 10.25 -7.84
CA HIS A 42 -20.02 11.69 -7.75
C HIS A 42 -18.73 12.13 -8.45
N GLY A 43 -18.08 11.24 -9.22
CA GLY A 43 -16.85 11.54 -9.94
C GLY A 43 -15.60 11.58 -9.06
N GLN A 44 -15.67 11.17 -7.79
CA GLN A 44 -14.52 11.18 -6.90
C GLN A 44 -13.68 9.92 -7.08
N ARG A 45 -12.35 10.12 -7.19
CA ARG A 45 -11.39 9.03 -7.27
C ARG A 45 -11.15 8.44 -5.88
N ARG A 46 -11.43 7.15 -5.71
CA ARG A 46 -11.11 6.37 -4.53
C ARG A 46 -9.97 5.41 -4.83
N LEU A 47 -8.92 5.45 -4.01
CA LEU A 47 -7.79 4.52 -4.12
C LEU A 47 -8.26 3.11 -3.78
N ILE A 48 -8.11 2.16 -4.71
CA ILE A 48 -8.51 0.76 -4.50
C ILE A 48 -7.32 -0.19 -4.36
N SER A 49 -6.19 0.14 -4.98
CA SER A 49 -4.94 -0.59 -4.79
C SER A 49 -3.75 0.21 -5.31
N CYS A 50 -2.56 -0.17 -4.87
CA CYS A 50 -1.31 0.34 -5.39
C CYS A 50 -0.25 -0.75 -5.52
N ILE A 51 0.77 -0.48 -6.32
CA ILE A 51 1.96 -1.32 -6.41
C ILE A 51 3.11 -0.58 -5.74
N ILE A 52 3.76 -1.21 -4.77
CA ILE A 52 4.90 -0.64 -4.04
C ILE A 52 6.12 -1.52 -4.29
N LYS A 53 7.27 -0.88 -4.55
CA LYS A 53 8.56 -1.57 -4.59
C LYS A 53 9.19 -1.55 -3.21
N ILE A 54 9.48 -2.71 -2.63
CA ILE A 54 10.11 -2.87 -1.31
C ILE A 54 11.44 -3.61 -1.49
N PRO A 55 12.57 -2.90 -1.58
CA PRO A 55 13.86 -3.51 -1.97
C PRO A 55 14.34 -4.64 -1.05
N HIS A 56 14.02 -4.58 0.24
CA HIS A 56 14.52 -5.50 1.26
C HIS A 56 13.59 -6.68 1.53
N ALA A 57 12.38 -6.70 0.96
CA ALA A 57 11.45 -7.81 1.16
C ALA A 57 11.95 -9.08 0.45
N SER A 58 11.83 -10.23 1.10
CA SER A 58 12.13 -11.55 0.54
C SER A 58 10.87 -12.25 0.02
N GLY A 59 9.69 -11.65 0.17
CA GLY A 59 8.40 -12.21 -0.24
C GLY A 59 8.32 -12.61 -1.71
N ALA A 60 7.31 -13.44 -2.00
CA ALA A 60 7.10 -14.03 -3.31
C ALA A 60 6.96 -12.97 -4.41
N ASP A 61 7.57 -13.24 -5.57
CA ASP A 61 7.37 -12.41 -6.76
C ASP A 61 5.98 -12.69 -7.34
N PHE A 62 5.25 -11.62 -7.63
CA PHE A 62 3.94 -11.71 -8.23
C PHE A 62 4.07 -11.81 -9.75
N GLN A 63 3.48 -12.84 -10.36
CA GLN A 63 3.48 -13.02 -11.81
C GLN A 63 2.91 -11.78 -12.51
N GLY A 64 3.66 -11.25 -13.47
CA GLY A 64 3.28 -10.03 -14.19
C GLY A 64 3.63 -8.71 -13.47
N LEU A 65 4.19 -8.78 -12.26
CA LEU A 65 4.85 -7.67 -11.61
C LEU A 65 6.38 -7.82 -11.73
N GLY A 66 7.10 -6.70 -11.69
CA GLY A 66 8.57 -6.73 -11.64
C GLY A 66 9.07 -7.23 -10.29
N PRO A 67 10.38 -7.52 -10.16
CA PRO A 67 10.94 -8.03 -8.93
C PRO A 67 10.71 -7.07 -7.76
N LYS A 68 10.39 -7.63 -6.59
CA LYS A 68 10.15 -6.86 -5.34
C LYS A 68 9.01 -5.85 -5.45
N MET A 69 8.05 -6.11 -6.33
CA MET A 69 6.83 -5.31 -6.46
C MET A 69 5.66 -6.03 -5.83
N PHE A 70 5.01 -5.36 -4.90
CA PHE A 70 3.97 -5.94 -4.08
C PHE A 70 2.66 -5.17 -4.26
N PRO A 71 1.54 -5.85 -4.53
CA PRO A 71 0.24 -5.22 -4.55
C PRO A 71 -0.23 -4.95 -3.12
N VAL A 72 -0.63 -3.71 -2.85
CA VAL A 72 -1.30 -3.33 -1.60
C VAL A 72 -2.73 -2.97 -1.96
N LEU A 73 -3.66 -3.74 -1.40
CA LEU A 73 -5.09 -3.60 -1.66
C LEU A 73 -5.70 -2.63 -0.64
N GLN A 74 -6.77 -1.96 -1.04
CA GLN A 74 -7.56 -1.16 -0.12
C GLN A 74 -8.11 -2.08 0.97
N GLU A 75 -7.84 -1.72 2.22
CA GLU A 75 -8.40 -2.36 3.38
C GLU A 75 -9.11 -1.31 4.23
N THR A 76 -10.17 -1.73 4.93
CA THR A 76 -10.87 -0.89 5.91
C THR A 76 -10.58 -1.45 7.29
N SER A 77 -10.02 -0.64 8.18
CA SER A 77 -9.81 -1.03 9.57
C SER A 77 -10.39 0.04 10.50
N ASN A 78 -11.17 -0.39 11.50
CA ASN A 78 -11.68 0.48 12.53
C ASN A 78 -10.61 0.66 13.61
N ILE A 79 -10.09 1.87 13.76
CA ILE A 79 -9.13 2.21 14.81
C ILE A 79 -9.92 2.78 15.99
N VAL A 80 -9.94 2.06 17.11
CA VAL A 80 -10.47 2.57 18.39
C VAL A 80 -9.29 3.08 19.21
N VAL A 81 -9.23 4.39 19.42
CA VAL A 81 -8.23 5.01 20.29
C VAL A 81 -8.82 5.15 21.68
N THR A 82 -8.34 4.34 22.62
CA THR A 82 -8.74 4.43 24.04
C THR A 82 -7.67 5.19 24.81
N HIS A 83 -8.01 6.37 25.32
CA HIS A 83 -7.17 7.08 26.28
C HIS A 83 -7.51 6.55 27.68
N LYS A 84 -6.51 6.09 28.44
CA LYS A 84 -6.66 5.79 29.87
C LYS A 84 -6.51 7.06 30.70
#